data_AF-E6MS98-F1
#
_entry.id   AF-E6MS98-F1
#
_cell.length_a   1.000
_cell.length_b   1.000
_cell.length_c   1.000
_cell.angle_alpha   90.00
_cell.angle_beta   90.00
_cell.angle_gamma   90.00
#
_symmetry.space_group_name_H-M   'P 1'
#
loop_
_entity.id
_entity.type
_entity.pdbx_description
1 polymer ?
#
loop_
_entity_poly.entity_id
_entity_poly.type
_entity_poly.pdbx_seq_one_letter_code
_entity_poly.pdbx_strand_id
1 'polypeptide(L)'
;MLLYAPVIGNVVELKGYLYEDEVPDSVFKKGRITYSLEKSIFYVNQFIFHDSKAALTWLMNNDRDFLHELFLKYGYDKSDIINKMMIDEVKEEGELPIGKDYKQLFVSKAADGRLLIHQGLLQYMLKHADRKNLYYCMLDQYLSYLLDLENEPEVDGLTKKEKYKAGAYIGYYYGLMYEKCIGTPCDIQAFGYRLYYQKDFISYIKKNNYFHLKDFDKIIQIQYDRYQEGVEIESHRMYGE
;
A
#
# COMPACT_ATOMS: atom_id res chain seq x y z
N MET A 1 -12.76 8.55 -8.77
CA MET A 1 -12.47 9.95 -9.09
C MET A 1 -12.78 10.20 -10.55
N LEU A 2 -13.95 10.76 -10.87
CA LEU A 2 -14.16 11.38 -12.18
C LEU A 2 -13.48 12.75 -12.07
N LEU A 3 -12.19 12.82 -12.42
CA LEU A 3 -11.59 14.10 -12.78
C LEU A 3 -12.33 14.53 -14.04
N TYR A 4 -13.20 15.52 -13.90
CA TYR A 4 -13.89 16.12 -15.04
C TYR A 4 -12.88 16.36 -16.14
N ALA A 5 -13.16 15.90 -17.37
CA ALA A 5 -12.48 16.43 -18.53
C ALA A 5 -12.66 17.95 -18.44
N PRO A 6 -11.58 18.73 -18.32
CA PRO A 6 -11.72 20.16 -18.07
C PRO A 6 -12.53 20.77 -19.22
N VAL A 7 -13.75 21.25 -18.92
CA VAL A 7 -14.52 22.06 -19.86
C VAL A 7 -13.85 23.43 -19.93
N ILE A 8 -13.85 24.09 -21.09
CA ILE A 8 -13.14 25.38 -21.29
C ILE A 8 -13.40 26.39 -20.14
N GLY A 9 -14.62 26.45 -19.61
CA GLY A 9 -14.99 27.32 -18.49
C GLY A 9 -14.28 27.03 -17.15
N ASN A 10 -13.74 25.83 -16.97
CA ASN A 10 -12.97 25.44 -15.78
C ASN A 10 -11.47 25.76 -15.89
N VAL A 11 -11.01 26.21 -17.07
CA VAL A 11 -9.59 26.34 -17.42
C VAL A 11 -9.23 27.78 -17.76
N VAL A 12 -10.22 28.57 -18.17
CA VAL A 12 -10.03 29.91 -18.71
C VAL A 12 -10.75 30.93 -17.84
N GLU A 13 -10.01 31.87 -17.28
CA GLU A 13 -10.57 33.11 -16.74
C GLU A 13 -10.47 34.19 -17.84
N LEU A 14 -11.62 34.71 -18.28
CA LEU A 14 -11.67 35.80 -19.24
C LEU A 14 -11.54 37.15 -18.52
N LYS A 15 -10.32 37.67 -18.41
CA LYS A 15 -10.12 39.04 -17.90
C LYS A 15 -10.35 40.08 -19.01
N GLY A 16 -11.20 41.07 -18.70
CA GLY A 16 -11.54 42.17 -19.62
C GLY A 16 -12.87 42.01 -20.36
N TYR A 17 -13.70 41.01 -20.01
CA TYR A 17 -15.10 40.99 -20.41
C TYR A 17 -15.88 41.99 -19.56
N LEU A 18 -16.46 43.00 -20.22
CA LEU A 18 -17.63 43.69 -19.68
C LEU A 18 -18.80 42.73 -19.88
N TYR A 19 -19.57 42.43 -18.82
CA TYR A 19 -20.83 41.71 -18.98
C TYR A 19 -21.72 42.57 -19.88
N GLU A 20 -22.06 42.04 -21.05
CA GLU A 20 -22.75 42.78 -22.12
C GLU A 20 -24.18 43.10 -21.73
N ASP A 21 -24.41 44.35 -21.31
CA ASP A 21 -25.60 45.10 -21.72
C ASP A 21 -25.22 46.33 -22.61
N GLU A 22 -23.92 46.58 -22.88
CA GLU A 22 -23.46 47.82 -23.54
C GLU A 22 -22.26 47.65 -24.50
N VAL A 23 -22.26 46.68 -25.42
CA VAL A 23 -21.22 46.64 -26.47
C VAL A 23 -21.83 46.42 -27.86
N PRO A 24 -21.61 47.33 -28.84
CA PRO A 24 -22.06 47.14 -30.21
C PRO A 24 -21.28 46.01 -30.92
N ASP A 25 -21.96 45.27 -31.80
CA ASP A 25 -21.48 44.11 -32.59
C ASP A 25 -20.15 44.30 -33.36
N SER A 26 -19.64 45.53 -33.47
CA SER A 26 -18.46 45.86 -34.28
C SER A 26 -17.12 45.82 -33.53
N VAL A 27 -17.07 45.36 -32.28
CA VAL A 27 -15.85 45.41 -31.46
C VAL A 27 -15.32 44.00 -31.18
N PHE A 28 -14.56 43.44 -32.13
CA PHE A 28 -13.70 42.29 -31.85
C PHE A 28 -12.52 42.72 -30.96
N LYS A 29 -12.76 42.81 -29.65
CA LYS A 29 -11.68 42.98 -28.66
C LYS A 29 -10.90 41.67 -28.56
N LYS A 30 -9.61 41.71 -28.89
CA LYS A 30 -8.64 40.64 -28.62
C LYS A 30 -8.51 40.42 -27.10
N GLY A 31 -9.41 39.63 -26.52
CA GLY A 31 -9.24 39.09 -25.17
C GLY A 31 -8.01 38.17 -25.14
N ARG A 32 -7.14 38.33 -24.14
CA ARG A 32 -6.13 37.32 -23.85
C ARG A 32 -6.82 36.18 -23.12
N ILE A 33 -6.81 34.99 -23.70
CA ILE A 33 -7.16 33.76 -22.98
C ILE A 33 -6.05 33.52 -21.95
N THR A 34 -6.33 33.83 -20.70
CA THR A 34 -5.47 33.45 -19.58
C THR A 34 -5.97 32.14 -19.01
N TYR A 35 -5.17 31.09 -19.20
CA TYR A 35 -5.41 29.81 -18.55
C TYR A 35 -5.12 29.97 -17.06
N SER A 36 -6.17 29.96 -16.24
CA SER A 36 -6.04 29.81 -14.79
C SER A 36 -6.43 28.38 -14.45
N LEU A 37 -5.60 27.43 -14.90
CA LEU A 37 -5.60 26.12 -14.26
C LEU A 37 -4.95 26.34 -12.90
N GLU A 38 -5.62 25.95 -11.83
CA GLU A 38 -4.89 25.56 -10.63
C GLU A 38 -3.79 24.60 -11.08
N LYS A 39 -2.54 25.01 -10.87
CA LYS A 39 -1.37 24.35 -11.44
C LYS A 39 -1.32 22.87 -11.04
N SER A 40 -1.85 22.52 -9.86
CA SER A 40 -2.06 21.16 -9.37
C SER A 40 -2.92 20.31 -10.32
N ILE A 41 -4.07 20.80 -10.79
CA ILE A 41 -4.99 20.06 -11.68
C ILE A 41 -4.29 19.66 -12.99
N PHE A 42 -3.48 20.56 -13.56
CA PHE A 42 -2.69 20.25 -14.75
C PHE A 42 -1.74 19.06 -14.50
N TYR A 43 -0.96 19.09 -13.43
CA TYR A 43 0.00 18.04 -13.12
C TYR A 43 -0.68 16.73 -12.71
N VAL A 44 -1.79 16.78 -11.97
CA VAL A 44 -2.62 15.60 -11.68
C VAL A 44 -3.06 14.93 -12.97
N ASN A 45 -3.61 15.68 -13.93
CA ASN A 45 -4.06 15.11 -15.21
C ASN A 45 -2.90 14.56 -16.04
N GLN A 46 -1.78 15.28 -16.09
CA GLN A 46 -0.57 14.82 -16.79
C GLN A 46 -0.02 13.54 -16.19
N PHE A 47 -0.08 13.37 -14.87
CA PHE A 47 0.34 12.15 -14.21
C PHE A 47 -0.65 11.00 -14.44
N ILE A 48 -1.94 11.20 -14.12
CA ILE A 48 -2.96 10.14 -14.15
C ILE A 48 -3.24 9.63 -15.57
N PHE A 49 -3.34 10.53 -16.56
CA PHE A 49 -3.76 10.16 -17.91
C PHE A 49 -2.60 9.98 -18.90
N HIS A 50 -1.44 10.56 -18.60
CA HIS A 50 -0.30 10.56 -19.53
C HIS A 50 0.99 9.96 -18.94
N ASP A 51 0.95 9.45 -17.70
CA ASP A 51 2.12 8.86 -17.01
C ASP A 51 3.35 9.79 -17.02
N SER A 52 3.10 11.10 -16.93
CA SER A 52 4.15 12.11 -17.07
C SER A 52 5.08 12.12 -15.85
N LYS A 53 6.33 11.71 -16.07
CA LYS A 53 7.39 11.75 -15.04
C LYS A 53 7.65 13.16 -14.52
N ALA A 54 7.60 14.17 -15.39
CA ALA A 54 7.75 15.57 -14.99
C ALA A 54 6.61 16.01 -14.06
N ALA A 55 5.39 15.51 -14.32
CA ALA A 55 4.27 15.78 -13.45
C ALA A 55 4.39 15.05 -12.10
N LEU A 56 4.82 13.79 -12.10
CA LEU A 56 5.13 13.08 -10.86
C LEU A 56 6.17 13.83 -10.01
N THR A 57 7.28 14.26 -10.61
CA THR A 57 8.29 15.07 -9.90
C THR A 57 7.72 16.37 -9.36
N TRP A 58 6.84 17.02 -10.11
CA TRP A 58 6.17 18.23 -9.62
C TRP A 58 5.25 17.92 -8.43
N LEU A 59 4.41 16.88 -8.52
CA LEU A 59 3.50 16.46 -7.46
C LEU A 59 4.26 16.06 -6.19
N MET A 60 5.35 15.29 -6.30
CA MET A 60 6.22 14.93 -5.17
C MET A 60 6.70 16.16 -4.37
N ASN A 61 6.94 17.28 -5.04
CA ASN A 61 7.49 18.49 -4.44
C ASN A 61 6.44 19.52 -4.02
N ASN A 62 5.21 19.44 -4.53
CA ASN A 62 4.20 20.50 -4.37
C ASN A 62 2.83 20.01 -3.90
N ASP A 63 2.51 18.73 -4.08
CA ASP A 63 1.21 18.14 -3.78
C ASP A 63 1.37 16.64 -3.46
N ARG A 64 2.09 16.39 -2.35
CA ARG A 64 2.39 15.03 -1.89
C ARG A 64 1.14 14.34 -1.31
N ASP A 65 0.25 15.13 -0.72
CA ASP A 65 -1.03 14.66 -0.19
C ASP A 65 -1.89 14.01 -1.27
N PHE A 66 -1.92 14.58 -2.49
CA PHE A 66 -2.58 13.93 -3.63
C PHE A 66 -2.03 12.52 -3.90
N LEU A 67 -0.71 12.34 -3.90
CA LEU A 67 -0.08 11.03 -4.14
C LEU A 67 -0.38 10.04 -3.01
N HIS A 68 -0.38 10.53 -1.77
CA HIS A 68 -0.74 9.74 -0.59
C HIS A 68 -2.21 9.27 -0.65
N GLU A 69 -3.15 10.15 -1.01
CA GLU A 69 -4.54 9.77 -1.22
C GLU A 69 -4.72 8.81 -2.40
N LEU A 70 -3.99 9.03 -3.49
CA LEU A 70 -3.98 8.15 -4.66
C LEU A 70 -3.56 6.73 -4.28
N PHE A 71 -2.55 6.60 -3.41
CA PHE A 71 -2.14 5.32 -2.86
C PHE A 71 -3.22 4.74 -1.93
N LEU A 72 -3.58 5.42 -0.83
CA LEU A 72 -4.42 4.86 0.22
C LEU A 72 -5.89 4.64 -0.17
N LYS A 73 -6.51 5.62 -0.83
CA LYS A 73 -7.95 5.61 -1.13
C LYS A 73 -8.27 4.88 -2.43
N TYR A 74 -7.34 4.89 -3.38
CA TYR A 74 -7.54 4.34 -4.72
C TYR A 74 -6.69 3.10 -5.02
N GLY A 75 -5.77 2.72 -4.13
CA GLY A 75 -4.93 1.53 -4.29
C GLY A 75 -3.90 1.68 -5.42
N TYR A 76 -3.44 2.90 -5.68
CA TYR A 76 -2.44 3.15 -6.72
C TYR A 76 -1.04 2.83 -6.19
N ASP A 77 -0.62 1.59 -6.37
CA ASP A 77 0.66 1.06 -5.91
C ASP A 77 1.56 0.61 -7.08
N LYS A 78 1.24 1.03 -8.31
CA LYS A 78 1.97 0.65 -9.53
C LYS A 78 3.26 1.45 -9.77
N SER A 79 3.54 2.45 -8.95
CA SER A 79 4.70 3.35 -9.10
C SER A 79 5.73 3.09 -8.01
N ASP A 80 6.92 2.60 -8.39
CA ASP A 80 8.05 2.40 -7.47
C ASP A 80 8.39 3.69 -6.69
N ILE A 81 8.25 4.86 -7.32
CA ILE A 81 8.52 6.16 -6.68
C ILE A 81 7.51 6.45 -5.56
N ILE A 82 6.22 6.19 -5.80
CA ILE A 82 5.17 6.40 -4.78
C ILE A 82 5.29 5.34 -3.69
N ASN A 83 5.54 4.07 -4.06
CA ASN A 83 5.77 3.00 -3.10
C ASN A 83 6.94 3.33 -2.15
N LYS A 84 8.05 3.82 -2.70
CA LYS A 84 9.17 4.30 -1.90
C LYS A 84 8.76 5.47 -1.00
N MET A 85 8.08 6.47 -1.55
CA MET A 85 7.61 7.64 -0.82
C MET A 85 6.76 7.25 0.40
N MET A 86 5.81 6.35 0.23
CA MET A 86 4.92 5.88 1.31
C MET A 86 5.69 5.11 2.39
N ILE A 87 6.69 4.32 2.01
CA ILE A 87 7.56 3.63 2.99
C ILE A 87 8.42 4.63 3.76
N ASP A 88 9.04 5.58 3.06
CA ASP A 88 9.92 6.58 3.66
C ASP A 88 9.17 7.50 4.64
N GLU A 89 7.86 7.71 4.46
CA GLU A 89 7.04 8.53 5.36
C GLU A 89 6.83 7.91 6.73
N VAL A 90 6.72 6.57 6.77
CA VAL A 90 6.44 5.85 8.01
C VAL A 90 7.71 5.30 8.66
N LYS A 91 8.83 5.34 7.94
CA LYS A 91 10.08 4.69 8.35
C LYS A 91 11.16 5.71 8.68
N GLU A 92 11.64 5.68 9.92
CA GLU A 92 12.90 6.33 10.30
C GLU A 92 14.11 5.46 9.91
N GLU A 93 15.24 6.10 9.59
CA GLU A 93 16.42 5.39 9.08
C GLU A 93 16.98 4.43 10.13
N GLY A 94 17.00 3.13 9.81
CA GLY A 94 17.54 2.09 10.69
C GLY A 94 16.57 1.58 11.76
N GLU A 95 15.36 2.12 11.85
CA GLU A 95 14.37 1.73 12.85
C GLU A 95 13.15 1.03 12.23
N LEU A 96 12.49 0.20 13.03
CA LEU A 96 11.19 -0.36 12.67
C LEU A 96 10.12 0.70 12.92
N PRO A 97 9.19 0.91 11.97
CA PRO A 97 8.09 1.82 12.21
C PRO A 97 7.28 1.37 13.43
N ILE A 98 7.07 2.28 14.38
CA ILE A 98 6.32 2.01 15.61
C ILE A 98 4.92 2.61 15.47
N GLY A 99 3.89 1.86 15.87
CA GLY A 99 2.52 2.37 15.96
C GLY A 99 1.60 1.90 14.84
N LYS A 100 0.51 2.65 14.61
CA LYS A 100 -0.57 2.26 13.69
C LYS A 100 -0.39 2.79 12.27
N ASP A 101 0.42 3.82 12.07
CA ASP A 101 0.40 4.59 10.83
C ASP A 101 0.98 3.82 9.63
N TYR A 102 1.95 2.93 9.86
CA TYR A 102 2.48 2.05 8.82
C TYR A 102 1.55 0.88 8.47
N LYS A 103 0.48 0.62 9.23
CA LYS A 103 -0.39 -0.54 9.01
C LYS A 103 -1.24 -0.38 7.74
N GLN A 104 -1.68 0.85 7.47
CA GLN A 104 -2.46 1.20 6.28
C GLN A 104 -1.65 1.10 4.99
N LEU A 105 -0.32 1.06 5.11
CA LEU A 105 0.61 0.89 4.00
C LEU A 105 0.38 -0.44 3.26
N PHE A 106 0.10 -1.52 3.98
CA PHE A 106 -0.04 -2.84 3.39
C PHE A 106 -1.49 -3.15 3.00
N VAL A 107 -2.43 -2.70 3.82
CA VAL A 107 -3.86 -2.95 3.65
C VAL A 107 -4.65 -1.70 4.01
N SER A 108 -5.53 -1.28 3.11
CA SER A 108 -6.46 -0.18 3.38
C SER A 108 -7.87 -0.53 2.89
N LYS A 109 -8.81 0.38 3.16
CA LYS A 109 -10.15 0.36 2.59
C LYS A 109 -10.25 1.47 1.56
N ALA A 110 -10.67 1.12 0.35
CA ALA A 110 -11.02 2.10 -0.65
C ALA A 110 -12.21 2.95 -0.16
N ALA A 111 -12.44 4.10 -0.81
CA ALA A 111 -13.56 4.98 -0.49
C ALA A 111 -14.94 4.29 -0.57
N ASP A 112 -15.06 3.21 -1.36
CA ASP A 112 -16.27 2.39 -1.49
C ASP A 112 -16.32 1.19 -0.52
N GLY A 113 -15.39 1.11 0.43
CA GLY A 113 -15.32 0.04 1.44
C GLY A 113 -14.70 -1.27 0.95
N ARG A 114 -14.23 -1.36 -0.31
CA ARG A 114 -13.51 -2.54 -0.80
C ARG A 114 -12.13 -2.67 -0.14
N LEU A 115 -11.74 -3.90 0.16
CA LEU A 115 -10.39 -4.24 0.63
C LEU A 115 -9.35 -3.91 -0.45
N LEU A 116 -8.37 -3.11 -0.09
CA LEU A 116 -7.16 -2.87 -0.87
C LEU A 116 -5.99 -3.59 -0.20
N ILE A 117 -5.36 -4.49 -0.94
CA ILE A 117 -4.07 -5.09 -0.56
C ILE A 117 -3.07 -4.50 -1.53
N HIS A 118 -2.12 -3.71 -1.04
CA HIS A 118 -1.17 -2.95 -1.85
C HIS A 118 -0.05 -3.88 -2.37
N GLN A 119 -0.39 -4.76 -3.30
CA GLN A 119 0.52 -5.77 -3.84
C GLN A 119 1.70 -5.17 -4.62
N GLY A 120 1.50 -4.05 -5.32
CA GLY A 120 2.58 -3.34 -6.02
C GLY A 120 3.63 -2.81 -5.04
N LEU A 121 3.20 -2.34 -3.85
CA LEU A 121 4.10 -2.02 -2.76
C LEU A 121 4.83 -3.27 -2.23
N LEU A 122 4.12 -4.38 -2.00
CA LEU A 122 4.75 -5.62 -1.54
C LEU A 122 5.77 -6.17 -2.56
N GLN A 123 5.51 -5.99 -3.86
CA GLN A 123 6.46 -6.31 -4.94
C GLN A 123 7.68 -5.39 -4.91
N TYR A 124 7.48 -4.09 -4.72
CA TYR A 124 8.56 -3.14 -4.53
C TYR A 124 9.44 -3.55 -3.34
N MET A 125 8.82 -3.84 -2.19
CA MET A 125 9.55 -4.33 -1.01
C MET A 125 10.32 -5.60 -1.33
N LEU A 126 9.73 -6.57 -2.04
CA LEU A 126 10.40 -7.84 -2.35
C LEU A 126 11.63 -7.65 -3.26
N LYS A 127 11.50 -6.75 -4.24
CA LYS A 127 12.59 -6.38 -5.15
C LYS A 127 13.76 -5.76 -4.39
N HIS A 128 13.46 -4.95 -3.38
CA HIS A 128 14.44 -4.21 -2.62
C HIS A 128 14.86 -4.87 -1.29
N ALA A 129 14.19 -5.94 -0.84
CA ALA A 129 14.38 -6.56 0.46
C ALA A 129 15.83 -6.98 0.73
N ASP A 130 16.34 -6.56 1.88
CA ASP A 130 17.63 -6.95 2.42
C ASP A 130 17.59 -6.89 3.96
N ARG A 131 18.73 -7.18 4.61
CA ARG A 131 18.83 -7.17 6.08
C ARG A 131 18.80 -5.76 6.70
N LYS A 132 19.11 -4.71 5.93
CA LYS A 132 19.24 -3.33 6.41
C LYS A 132 17.94 -2.55 6.33
N ASN A 133 17.12 -2.80 5.29
CA ASN A 133 15.88 -2.07 5.11
C ASN A 133 14.72 -2.57 5.97
N LEU A 134 14.89 -3.71 6.64
CA LEU A 134 13.93 -4.26 7.60
C LEU A 134 12.51 -4.50 7.05
N TYR A 135 12.34 -4.58 5.72
CA TYR A 135 11.03 -4.84 5.11
C TYR A 135 10.41 -6.15 5.56
N TYR A 136 11.25 -7.19 5.69
CA TYR A 136 10.85 -8.46 6.26
C TYR A 136 10.27 -8.32 7.67
N CYS A 137 10.92 -7.53 8.53
CA CYS A 137 10.45 -7.25 9.89
C CYS A 137 9.11 -6.52 9.90
N MET A 138 8.93 -5.54 9.01
CA MET A 138 7.68 -4.79 8.90
C MET A 138 6.52 -5.71 8.57
N LEU A 139 6.72 -6.66 7.64
CA LEU A 139 5.70 -7.65 7.30
C LEU A 139 5.46 -8.63 8.46
N ASP A 140 6.51 -9.06 9.17
CA ASP A 140 6.39 -9.99 10.29
C ASP A 140 5.56 -9.41 11.45
N GLN A 141 5.89 -8.18 11.86
CA GLN A 141 5.12 -7.46 12.88
C GLN A 141 3.68 -7.21 12.44
N TYR A 142 3.49 -6.82 11.18
CA TYR A 142 2.15 -6.59 10.66
C TYR A 142 1.32 -7.88 10.60
N LEU A 143 1.90 -9.02 10.23
CA LEU A 143 1.23 -10.33 10.27
C LEU A 143 0.84 -10.74 11.69
N SER A 144 1.71 -10.49 12.67
CA SER A 144 1.42 -10.75 14.08
C SER A 144 0.16 -10.02 14.52
N TYR A 145 0.08 -8.74 14.20
CA TYR A 145 -1.05 -7.88 14.51
C TYR A 145 -2.31 -8.22 13.69
N LEU A 146 -2.19 -8.33 12.37
CA LEU A 146 -3.32 -8.49 11.44
C LEU A 146 -4.11 -9.78 11.71
N LEU A 147 -3.40 -10.84 12.10
CA LEU A 147 -3.98 -12.15 12.38
C LEU A 147 -4.23 -12.39 13.87
N ASP A 148 -4.02 -11.39 14.73
CA ASP A 148 -4.47 -11.42 16.12
C ASP A 148 -5.97 -11.14 16.24
N LEU A 149 -6.78 -12.15 15.91
CA LEU A 149 -8.24 -12.03 15.92
C LEU A 149 -8.83 -11.92 17.32
N GLU A 150 -8.07 -12.28 18.35
CA GLU A 150 -8.54 -12.33 19.74
C GLU A 150 -8.33 -10.99 20.43
N ASN A 151 -7.12 -10.44 20.32
CA ASN A 151 -6.78 -9.19 21.00
C ASN A 151 -7.10 -7.95 20.14
N GLU A 152 -7.13 -8.09 18.81
CA GLU A 152 -7.35 -6.98 17.88
C GLU A 152 -8.54 -7.26 16.92
N PRO A 153 -9.75 -7.60 17.42
CA PRO A 153 -10.86 -8.08 16.59
C PRO A 153 -11.38 -7.04 15.58
N GLU A 154 -11.39 -5.75 15.95
CA GLU A 154 -12.04 -4.68 15.17
C GLU A 154 -11.07 -3.64 14.59
N VAL A 155 -9.77 -3.78 14.80
CA VAL A 155 -8.85 -2.75 14.33
C VAL A 155 -8.80 -2.72 12.80
N ASP A 156 -8.82 -1.49 12.27
CA ASP A 156 -8.78 -1.14 10.84
C ASP A 156 -10.06 -1.43 10.03
N GLY A 157 -11.19 -1.76 10.69
CA GLY A 157 -12.48 -1.95 10.02
C GLY A 157 -12.49 -3.15 9.04
N LEU A 158 -11.57 -4.10 9.22
CA LEU A 158 -11.42 -5.30 8.41
C LEU A 158 -12.21 -6.45 9.01
N THR A 159 -13.01 -7.13 8.18
CA THR A 159 -13.66 -8.39 8.58
C THR A 159 -12.65 -9.51 8.73
N LYS A 160 -12.99 -10.58 9.47
CA LYS A 160 -12.14 -11.79 9.58
C LYS A 160 -11.70 -12.36 8.22
N LYS A 161 -12.60 -12.40 7.24
CA LYS A 161 -12.27 -12.87 5.87
C LYS A 161 -11.29 -11.95 5.15
N GLU A 162 -11.41 -10.64 5.37
CA GLU A 162 -10.47 -9.66 4.81
C GLU A 162 -9.11 -9.75 5.47
N LYS A 163 -9.05 -9.91 6.80
CA LYS A 163 -7.80 -10.17 7.54
C LYS A 163 -7.12 -11.43 7.04
N TYR A 164 -7.85 -12.52 6.84
CA TYR A 164 -7.29 -13.74 6.25
C TYR A 164 -6.84 -13.58 4.81
N LYS A 165 -7.61 -12.88 3.98
CA LYS A 165 -7.18 -12.62 2.59
C LYS A 165 -5.89 -11.80 2.60
N ALA A 166 -5.84 -10.69 3.33
CA ALA A 166 -4.66 -9.87 3.47
C ALA A 166 -3.47 -10.65 4.04
N GLY A 167 -3.66 -11.38 5.14
CA GLY A 167 -2.61 -12.20 5.76
C GLY A 167 -2.05 -13.26 4.83
N ALA A 168 -2.85 -13.81 3.92
CA ALA A 168 -2.36 -14.73 2.89
C ALA A 168 -1.43 -14.03 1.89
N TYR A 169 -1.83 -12.87 1.35
CA TYR A 169 -0.97 -12.11 0.43
C TYR A 169 0.30 -11.61 1.11
N ILE A 170 0.19 -11.07 2.32
CA ILE A 170 1.36 -10.56 3.06
C ILE A 170 2.29 -11.70 3.46
N GLY A 171 1.74 -12.81 3.96
CA GLY A 171 2.50 -14.02 4.28
C GLY A 171 3.23 -14.61 3.06
N TYR A 172 2.62 -14.52 1.88
CA TYR A 172 3.28 -14.90 0.63
C TYR A 172 4.52 -14.04 0.35
N TYR A 173 4.42 -12.70 0.40
CA TYR A 173 5.57 -11.83 0.17
C TYR A 173 6.61 -11.92 1.29
N TYR A 174 6.19 -12.08 2.55
CA TYR A 174 7.08 -12.36 3.68
C TYR A 174 7.91 -13.63 3.44
N GLY A 175 7.26 -14.72 3.03
CA GLY A 175 7.95 -15.98 2.70
C GLY A 175 8.92 -15.85 1.52
N LEU A 176 8.56 -15.06 0.50
CA LEU A 176 9.46 -14.78 -0.63
C LEU A 176 10.69 -13.94 -0.24
N MET A 177 10.58 -13.10 0.78
CA MET A 177 11.70 -12.29 1.28
C MET A 177 12.66 -13.08 2.16
N TYR A 178 12.24 -14.26 2.67
CA TYR A 178 12.95 -14.98 3.72
C TYR A 178 14.45 -15.18 3.43
N GLU A 179 14.80 -15.77 2.29
CA GLU A 179 16.20 -16.05 1.93
C GLU A 179 17.08 -14.79 1.90
N LYS A 180 16.53 -13.64 1.51
CA LYS A 180 17.27 -12.36 1.47
C LYS A 180 17.43 -11.74 2.85
N CYS A 181 16.55 -12.09 3.78
CA CYS A 181 16.41 -11.44 5.08
C CYS A 181 16.73 -12.36 6.26
N ILE A 182 17.10 -13.63 6.02
CA ILE A 182 17.50 -14.56 7.07
C ILE A 182 18.59 -13.93 7.95
N GLY A 183 18.42 -13.99 9.27
CA GLY A 183 19.33 -13.36 10.24
C GLY A 183 19.01 -11.91 10.60
N THR A 184 17.86 -11.35 10.17
CA THR A 184 17.33 -10.11 10.76
C THR A 184 16.94 -10.32 12.23
N PRO A 185 17.18 -9.34 13.12
CA PRO A 185 17.00 -9.50 14.58
C PRO A 185 15.53 -9.56 15.05
N CYS A 186 14.58 -9.39 14.13
CA CYS A 186 13.17 -9.13 14.39
C CYS A 186 12.24 -10.31 14.01
N ASP A 187 12.79 -11.45 13.58
CA ASP A 187 12.02 -12.60 13.05
C ASP A 187 11.30 -13.33 14.19
N ILE A 188 10.10 -12.85 14.55
CA ILE A 188 9.20 -13.48 15.52
C ILE A 188 8.38 -14.62 14.89
N GLN A 189 8.62 -14.90 13.60
CA GLN A 189 7.98 -15.97 12.83
C GLN A 189 6.44 -15.89 12.90
N ALA A 190 5.88 -14.68 12.82
CA ALA A 190 4.46 -14.44 13.03
C ALA A 190 3.60 -15.23 12.03
N PHE A 191 4.04 -15.34 10.77
CA PHE A 191 3.32 -16.14 9.79
C PHE A 191 3.31 -17.62 10.17
N GLY A 192 4.47 -18.17 10.53
CA GLY A 192 4.62 -19.56 10.98
C GLY A 192 3.78 -19.87 12.22
N TYR A 193 3.80 -18.97 13.21
CA TYR A 193 2.95 -19.04 14.41
C TYR A 193 1.47 -19.16 14.04
N ARG A 194 0.98 -18.29 13.15
CA ARG A 194 -0.43 -18.27 12.75
C ARG A 194 -0.79 -19.50 11.93
N LEU A 195 0.09 -19.98 11.05
CA LEU A 195 -0.10 -21.25 10.35
C LEU A 195 -0.16 -22.43 11.36
N TYR A 196 0.69 -22.42 12.37
CA TYR A 196 0.72 -23.50 13.35
C TYR A 196 -0.55 -23.57 14.20
N TYR A 197 -0.97 -22.46 14.79
CA TYR A 197 -2.09 -22.43 15.75
C TYR A 197 -3.46 -22.16 15.12
N GLN A 198 -3.56 -21.35 14.05
CA GLN A 198 -4.86 -20.97 13.46
C GLN A 198 -5.25 -21.88 12.28
N LYS A 199 -5.83 -23.04 12.59
CA LYS A 199 -6.20 -24.05 11.57
C LYS A 199 -7.29 -23.57 10.60
N ASP A 200 -8.15 -22.66 11.03
CA ASP A 200 -9.18 -22.06 10.18
C ASP A 200 -8.60 -21.08 9.14
N PHE A 201 -7.51 -20.38 9.47
CA PHE A 201 -6.75 -19.59 8.50
C PHE A 201 -6.16 -20.46 7.37
N ILE A 202 -5.49 -21.57 7.70
CA ILE A 202 -5.00 -22.53 6.69
C ILE A 202 -6.15 -23.06 5.83
N SER A 203 -7.25 -23.46 6.47
CA SER A 203 -8.42 -23.99 5.77
C SER A 203 -9.01 -22.96 4.81
N TYR A 204 -9.01 -21.69 5.19
CA TYR A 204 -9.42 -20.58 4.34
C TYR A 204 -8.51 -20.41 3.12
N ILE A 205 -7.18 -20.45 3.29
CA ILE A 205 -6.23 -20.36 2.16
C ILE A 205 -6.45 -21.51 1.17
N LYS A 206 -6.54 -22.75 1.68
CA LYS A 206 -6.79 -23.95 0.86
C LYS A 206 -8.10 -23.87 0.09
N LYS A 207 -9.18 -23.45 0.76
CA LYS A 207 -10.51 -23.28 0.13
C LYS A 207 -10.50 -22.24 -1.00
N ASN A 208 -9.63 -21.24 -0.91
CA ASN A 208 -9.44 -20.22 -1.95
C ASN A 208 -8.34 -20.60 -2.95
N ASN A 209 -7.97 -21.90 -3.04
CA ASN A 209 -6.97 -22.43 -3.96
C ASN A 209 -5.64 -21.65 -3.90
N TYR A 210 -5.18 -21.35 -2.68
CA TYR A 210 -3.95 -20.60 -2.43
C TYR A 210 -3.94 -19.23 -3.15
N PHE A 211 -5.11 -18.66 -3.43
CA PHE A 211 -5.29 -17.43 -4.20
C PHE A 211 -4.59 -17.43 -5.57
N HIS A 212 -4.30 -18.61 -6.12
CA HIS A 212 -3.50 -18.80 -7.33
C HIS A 212 -2.11 -18.15 -7.27
N LEU A 213 -1.57 -17.95 -6.06
CA LEU A 213 -0.21 -17.46 -5.85
C LEU A 213 0.79 -18.60 -6.12
N LYS A 214 1.81 -18.29 -6.92
CA LYS A 214 2.78 -19.27 -7.40
C LYS A 214 3.57 -19.87 -6.22
N ASP A 215 3.62 -21.21 -6.15
CA ASP A 215 4.38 -21.95 -5.12
C ASP A 215 3.98 -21.59 -3.66
N PHE A 216 2.79 -21.03 -3.44
CA PHE A 216 2.40 -20.54 -2.12
C PHE A 216 2.16 -21.68 -1.11
N ASP A 217 1.74 -22.85 -1.57
CA ASP A 217 1.68 -24.07 -0.77
C ASP A 217 3.05 -24.47 -0.20
N LYS A 218 4.11 -24.39 -1.01
CA LYS A 218 5.49 -24.65 -0.57
C LYS A 218 5.97 -23.60 0.43
N ILE A 219 5.69 -22.32 0.16
CA ILE A 219 6.01 -21.24 1.09
C ILE A 219 5.33 -21.47 2.44
N ILE A 220 4.04 -21.83 2.45
CA ILE A 220 3.31 -22.15 3.68
C ILE A 220 3.97 -23.31 4.42
N GLN A 221 4.33 -24.39 3.71
CA GLN A 221 4.96 -25.55 4.32
C GLN A 221 6.29 -25.17 4.98
N ILE A 222 7.15 -24.43 4.28
CA ILE A 222 8.44 -23.96 4.82
C ILE A 222 8.23 -23.13 6.09
N GLN A 223 7.31 -22.17 6.07
CA GLN A 223 7.09 -21.29 7.21
C GLN A 223 6.44 -22.01 8.40
N TYR A 224 5.61 -23.02 8.15
CA TYR A 224 5.06 -23.91 9.17
C TYR A 224 6.15 -24.78 9.81
N ASP A 225 6.97 -25.43 9.00
CA ASP A 225 8.01 -26.35 9.47
C ASP A 225 9.07 -25.62 10.31
N ARG A 226 9.49 -24.43 9.86
CA ARG A 226 10.40 -23.55 10.62
C ARG A 226 9.87 -23.23 12.02
N TYR A 227 8.57 -22.91 12.12
CA TYR A 227 7.97 -22.59 13.41
C TYR A 227 7.84 -23.84 14.29
N GLN A 228 7.43 -24.97 13.72
CA GLN A 228 7.32 -26.24 14.44
C GLN A 228 8.67 -26.68 15.01
N GLU A 229 9.75 -26.61 14.23
CA GLU A 229 11.11 -26.93 14.70
C GLU A 229 11.50 -26.08 15.91
N GLY A 230 11.18 -24.77 15.89
CA GLY A 230 11.40 -23.88 17.03
C GLY A 230 10.65 -24.33 18.30
N VAL A 231 9.37 -24.68 18.18
CA VAL A 231 8.55 -25.20 19.28
C VAL A 231 9.12 -26.51 19.83
N GLU A 232 9.55 -27.42 18.95
CA GLU A 232 10.15 -28.70 19.35
C GLU A 232 11.45 -28.46 20.14
N ILE A 233 12.33 -27.58 19.69
CA ILE A 233 13.58 -27.24 20.41
C ILE A 233 13.28 -26.65 21.80
N GLU A 234 12.32 -25.72 21.91
CA GLU A 234 11.95 -25.12 23.19
C GLU A 234 11.36 -26.14 24.15
N SER A 235 10.50 -27.03 23.66
CA SER A 235 9.91 -28.11 24.47
C SER A 235 10.99 -29.05 25.03
N HIS A 236 11.97 -29.48 24.22
CA HIS A 236 13.08 -30.32 24.69
C HIS A 236 13.96 -29.62 25.73
N ARG A 237 14.12 -28.29 25.67
CA ARG A 237 14.83 -27.52 26.71
C ARG A 237 14.06 -27.52 28.03
N MET A 238 12.73 -27.36 27.99
CA MET A 238 11.91 -27.31 29.20
C MET A 238 11.69 -28.67 29.89
N TYR A 239 11.75 -29.78 29.14
CA TYR A 239 11.60 -31.13 29.69
C TYR A 239 12.94 -31.85 29.95
N GLY A 240 14.07 -31.22 29.60
CA GLY A 240 15.43 -31.73 29.81
C GLY A 240 16.15 -31.17 31.04
N GLU A 241 15.49 -30.30 31.82
CA GLU A 241 15.90 -29.83 33.16
C GLU A 241 15.04 -30.50 34.24
#